data_AF-A0A359FPP2-F1
#
_entry.id   AF-A0A359FPP2-F1
#
_cell.length_a   1.000
_cell.length_b   1.000
_cell.length_c   1.000
_cell.angle_alpha   90.00
_cell.angle_beta   90.00
_cell.angle_gamma   90.00
#
_symmetry.space_group_name_H-M   'P 1'
#
loop_
_entity.id
_entity.type
_entity.pdbx_description
1 polymer ?
#
loop_
_entity_poly.entity_id
_entity_poly.type
_entity_poly.pdbx_seq_one_letter_code
_entity_poly.pdbx_strand_id
1 'polypeptide(L)'
;MIKTIIASKKMLVLTFICLEFIFAYGKDKLTKIELEKKNPIEYVFNISKDSLYKVIFNQLRIDNTMLWDKAHKYMVLKKLSVLLEQSEENSAFCLMPTTYLGKSWIYFDKKGTPLNYTAWFYLHIKSIDGLHSQITVTTIDSKIVIGKEMIPKPPHFVRKDKTLAVEPSTIEEYEILLEIGKLVGEKGMPPLSLPEKK
;
A
#
# COMPACT_ATOMS: atom_id res chain seq x y z
N MET A 1 -0.74 64.34 0.07
CA MET A 1 -0.11 63.26 -0.74
C MET A 1 0.50 62.11 0.10
N ILE A 2 0.79 62.30 1.40
CA ILE A 2 1.44 61.26 2.25
C ILE A 2 0.44 60.23 2.83
N LYS A 3 -0.84 60.57 3.01
CA LYS A 3 -1.86 59.65 3.59
C LYS A 3 -2.22 58.46 2.69
N THR A 4 -2.14 58.61 1.37
CA THR A 4 -2.53 57.56 0.40
C THR A 4 -1.52 56.41 0.32
N ILE A 5 -0.23 56.69 0.56
CA ILE A 5 0.85 55.69 0.49
C ILE A 5 0.86 54.75 1.71
N ILE A 6 0.38 55.22 2.87
CA ILE A 6 0.31 54.41 4.10
C ILE A 6 -0.85 53.40 4.03
N ALA A 7 -1.96 53.77 3.37
CA ALA A 7 -3.09 52.87 3.16
C ALA A 7 -2.74 51.68 2.25
N SER A 8 -1.94 51.90 1.19
CA SER A 8 -1.56 50.83 0.27
C SER A 8 -0.59 49.81 0.91
N LYS A 9 0.35 50.26 1.75
CA LYS A 9 1.26 49.36 2.47
C LYS A 9 0.55 48.49 3.51
N LYS A 10 -0.43 49.04 4.25
CA LYS A 10 -1.22 48.26 5.22
C LYS A 10 -2.11 47.22 4.54
N MET A 11 -2.68 47.55 3.37
CA MET A 11 -3.51 46.64 2.59
C MET A 11 -2.69 45.47 2.00
N LEU A 12 -1.44 45.72 1.61
CA LEU A 12 -0.52 44.72 1.04
C LEU A 12 0.03 43.74 2.08
N VAL A 13 0.29 44.21 3.31
CA VAL A 13 0.67 43.36 4.45
C VAL A 13 -0.51 42.48 4.90
N LEU A 14 -1.74 43.02 4.89
CA LEU A 14 -2.94 42.24 5.24
C LEU A 14 -3.21 41.11 4.23
N THR A 15 -2.94 41.35 2.94
CA THR A 15 -3.09 40.32 1.89
C THR A 15 -2.04 39.21 2.03
N PHE A 16 -0.79 39.55 2.36
CA PHE A 16 0.26 38.54 2.62
C PHE A 16 -0.04 37.68 3.85
N ILE A 17 -0.51 38.27 4.95
CA ILE A 17 -0.88 37.52 6.16
C ILE A 17 -2.09 36.62 5.91
N CYS A 18 -3.10 37.10 5.18
CA CYS A 18 -4.24 36.25 4.78
C CYS A 18 -3.80 35.09 3.86
N LEU A 19 -2.86 35.32 2.93
CA LEU A 19 -2.31 34.27 2.08
C LEU A 19 -1.54 33.22 2.90
N GLU A 20 -0.73 33.61 3.88
CA GLU A 20 -0.03 32.65 4.75
C GLU A 20 -1.00 31.83 5.62
N PHE A 21 -2.09 32.44 6.12
CA PHE A 21 -3.14 31.69 6.83
C PHE A 21 -3.90 30.72 5.91
N ILE A 22 -4.13 31.09 4.64
CA ILE A 22 -4.73 30.19 3.64
C ILE A 22 -3.77 29.04 3.29
N PHE A 23 -2.45 29.29 3.23
CA PHE A 23 -1.44 28.25 3.00
C PHE A 23 -1.20 27.36 4.23
N ALA A 24 -1.37 27.87 5.46
CA ALA A 24 -1.22 27.10 6.68
C ALA A 24 -2.43 26.18 6.97
N TYR A 25 -3.63 26.51 6.47
CA TYR A 25 -4.85 25.71 6.67
C TYR A 25 -4.94 24.45 5.80
N GLY A 26 -3.94 24.20 4.94
CA GLY A 26 -3.92 23.10 3.97
C GLY A 26 -3.07 21.88 4.35
N LYS A 27 -2.54 21.80 5.58
CA LYS A 27 -1.97 20.54 6.08
C LYS A 27 -3.11 19.66 6.58
N ASP A 28 -3.70 18.88 5.69
CA ASP A 28 -4.64 17.82 6.06
C ASP A 28 -4.00 16.94 7.14
N LYS A 29 -4.50 17.05 8.37
CA LYS A 29 -4.01 16.30 9.51
C LYS A 29 -4.42 14.84 9.32
N LEU A 30 -3.49 14.02 8.85
CA LEU A 30 -3.60 12.57 8.79
C LEU A 30 -3.48 12.01 10.21
N THR A 31 -4.36 11.08 10.56
CA THR A 31 -4.24 10.31 11.81
C THR A 31 -3.79 8.89 11.47
N LYS A 32 -2.73 8.42 12.13
CA LYS A 32 -2.27 7.03 12.09
C LYS A 32 -2.60 6.35 13.42
N ILE A 33 -3.26 5.20 13.37
CA ILE A 33 -3.43 4.32 14.54
C ILE A 33 -2.30 3.30 14.53
N GLU A 34 -1.69 3.08 15.70
CA GLU A 34 -0.67 2.05 15.86
C GLU A 34 -1.33 0.71 16.17
N LEU A 35 -0.79 -0.35 15.57
CA LEU A 35 -1.14 -1.72 15.93
C LEU A 35 -0.44 -2.09 17.22
N GLU A 36 -1.20 -2.57 18.21
CA GLU A 36 -0.62 -3.08 19.46
C GLU A 36 0.30 -4.28 19.21
N LYS A 37 -0.07 -5.10 18.23
CA LYS A 37 0.71 -6.28 17.81
C LYS A 37 0.76 -6.35 16.28
N LYS A 38 1.97 -6.56 15.76
CA LYS A 38 2.18 -6.83 14.34
C LYS A 38 1.71 -8.25 13.99
N ASN A 39 1.08 -8.38 12.83
CA ASN A 39 0.74 -9.66 12.22
C ASN A 39 1.99 -10.31 11.59
N PRO A 40 1.99 -11.64 11.41
CA PRO A 40 3.04 -12.32 10.66
C PRO A 40 3.11 -11.82 9.21
N ILE A 41 4.32 -11.54 8.74
CA ILE A 41 4.60 -11.25 7.32
C ILE A 41 5.20 -12.46 6.59
N GLU A 42 5.41 -13.55 7.32
CA GLU A 42 5.84 -14.83 6.80
C GLU A 42 5.10 -15.97 7.50
N TYR A 43 4.95 -17.09 6.79
CA TYR A 43 4.31 -18.29 7.32
C TYR A 43 4.88 -19.55 6.67
N VAL A 44 4.97 -20.64 7.45
CA VAL A 44 5.41 -21.95 6.98
C VAL A 44 4.18 -22.82 6.73
N PHE A 45 3.97 -23.19 5.47
CA PHE A 45 2.87 -24.03 5.04
C PHE A 45 3.29 -25.50 4.96
N ASN A 46 2.35 -26.40 5.27
CA ASN A 46 2.53 -27.85 5.14
C ASN A 46 2.29 -28.33 3.70
N ILE A 47 3.05 -27.77 2.77
CA ILE A 47 3.03 -28.07 1.34
C ILE A 47 4.40 -27.79 0.73
N SER A 48 4.80 -28.58 -0.28
CA SER A 48 6.07 -28.40 -0.98
C SER A 48 6.11 -27.08 -1.78
N LYS A 49 7.32 -26.54 -2.00
CA LYS A 49 7.54 -25.29 -2.78
C LYS A 49 6.83 -25.33 -4.14
N ASP A 50 6.99 -26.41 -4.89
CA ASP A 50 6.45 -26.52 -6.24
C ASP A 50 4.92 -26.59 -6.27
N SER A 51 4.32 -27.31 -5.32
CA SER A 51 2.87 -27.38 -5.20
C SER A 51 2.29 -26.04 -4.76
N LEU A 52 2.93 -25.36 -3.81
CA LEU A 52 2.54 -24.03 -3.36
C LEU A 52 2.62 -23.00 -4.50
N TYR A 53 3.73 -22.99 -5.25
CA TYR A 53 3.89 -22.14 -6.42
C TYR A 53 2.74 -22.34 -7.42
N LYS A 54 2.43 -23.60 -7.74
CA LYS A 54 1.33 -23.95 -8.65
C LYS A 54 -0.04 -23.50 -8.12
N VAL A 55 -0.30 -23.65 -6.83
CA VAL A 55 -1.57 -23.18 -6.23
C VAL A 55 -1.67 -21.66 -6.36
N ILE A 56 -0.61 -20.93 -5.99
CA ILE A 56 -0.59 -19.46 -6.06
C ILE A 56 -0.79 -18.99 -7.51
N PHE A 57 0.01 -19.50 -8.44
CA PHE A 57 -0.05 -19.09 -9.85
C PHE A 57 -1.44 -19.28 -10.46
N ASN A 58 -2.08 -20.43 -10.19
CA ASN A 58 -3.35 -20.76 -10.81
C ASN A 58 -4.55 -20.13 -10.08
N GLN A 59 -4.51 -20.08 -8.75
CA GLN A 59 -5.70 -19.88 -7.92
C GLN A 59 -5.68 -18.63 -7.05
N LEU A 60 -4.51 -18.03 -6.78
CA LEU A 60 -4.49 -16.83 -5.94
C LEU A 60 -5.23 -15.68 -6.62
N ARG A 61 -6.24 -15.16 -5.93
CA ARG A 61 -7.00 -13.97 -6.34
C ARG A 61 -7.08 -13.05 -5.13
N ILE A 62 -6.40 -11.91 -5.22
CA ILE A 62 -6.51 -10.83 -4.25
C ILE A 62 -7.22 -9.69 -4.96
N ASP A 63 -8.32 -9.22 -4.37
CA ASP A 63 -9.13 -8.15 -4.95
C ASP A 63 -8.28 -6.95 -5.33
N ASN A 64 -8.58 -6.39 -6.51
CA ASN A 64 -7.88 -5.22 -7.04
C ASN A 64 -6.37 -5.42 -7.27
N THR A 65 -5.92 -6.66 -7.51
CA THR A 65 -4.54 -6.95 -7.88
C THR A 65 -4.41 -7.85 -9.11
N MET A 66 -3.26 -7.80 -9.76
CA MET A 66 -2.80 -8.74 -10.77
C MET A 66 -1.55 -9.46 -10.28
N LEU A 67 -1.48 -10.77 -10.50
CA LEU A 67 -0.33 -11.60 -10.15
C LEU A 67 0.65 -11.67 -11.32
N TRP A 68 1.93 -11.46 -11.03
CA TRP A 68 3.04 -11.54 -11.98
C TRP A 68 4.13 -12.43 -11.42
N ASP A 69 4.78 -13.20 -12.29
CA ASP A 69 5.95 -14.00 -11.95
C ASP A 69 7.22 -13.45 -12.62
N LYS A 70 8.30 -14.22 -12.55
CA LYS A 70 9.59 -13.88 -13.16
C LYS A 70 9.51 -13.65 -14.68
N ALA A 71 8.65 -14.37 -15.39
CA ALA A 71 8.49 -14.19 -16.84
C ALA A 71 7.94 -12.80 -17.19
N HIS A 72 7.24 -12.16 -16.26
CA HIS A 72 6.62 -10.85 -16.42
C HIS A 72 7.40 -9.72 -15.74
N LYS A 73 8.68 -9.92 -15.40
CA LYS A 73 9.52 -8.95 -14.67
C LYS A 73 9.59 -7.54 -15.28
N TYR A 74 9.31 -7.36 -16.57
CA TYR A 74 9.32 -6.05 -17.23
C TYR A 74 7.99 -5.29 -17.13
N MET A 75 6.92 -5.92 -16.63
CA MET A 75 5.60 -5.33 -16.43
C MET A 75 5.41 -4.71 -15.04
N VAL A 76 6.37 -4.90 -14.14
CA VAL A 76 6.31 -4.46 -12.74
C VAL A 76 7.26 -3.29 -12.46
N LEU A 77 7.19 -2.70 -11.25
CA LEU A 77 8.13 -1.65 -10.84
C LEU A 77 9.58 -2.12 -10.97
N LYS A 78 10.50 -1.21 -11.34
CA LYS A 78 11.94 -1.50 -11.47
C LYS A 78 12.52 -2.25 -10.26
N LYS A 79 12.16 -1.85 -9.03
CA LYS A 79 12.62 -2.52 -7.80
C LYS A 79 12.17 -3.99 -7.74
N LEU A 80 10.93 -4.28 -8.13
CA LEU A 80 10.37 -5.63 -8.15
C LEU A 80 10.94 -6.46 -9.30
N SER A 81 11.19 -5.84 -10.44
CA SER A 81 11.85 -6.46 -11.59
C SER A 81 13.20 -7.06 -11.20
N VAL A 82 14.01 -6.32 -10.43
CA VAL A 82 15.30 -6.79 -9.91
C VAL A 82 15.12 -7.96 -8.95
N LEU A 83 14.14 -7.91 -8.04
CA LEU A 83 13.89 -8.99 -7.09
C LEU A 83 13.47 -10.29 -7.80
N LEU A 84 12.55 -10.20 -8.76
CA LEU A 84 12.11 -11.33 -9.58
C LEU A 84 13.25 -11.91 -10.44
N GLU A 85 14.17 -11.06 -10.92
CA GLU A 85 15.31 -11.54 -11.68
C GLU A 85 16.26 -12.37 -10.82
N GLN A 86 16.49 -11.92 -9.59
CA GLN A 86 17.39 -12.55 -8.62
C GLN A 86 16.80 -13.78 -7.95
N SER A 87 15.47 -13.94 -7.96
CA SER A 87 14.82 -15.10 -7.37
C SER A 87 15.08 -16.38 -8.17
N GLU A 88 15.13 -17.51 -7.48
CA GLU A 88 15.16 -18.83 -8.10
C GLU A 88 13.93 -19.04 -8.99
N GLU A 89 14.02 -19.99 -9.92
CA GLU A 89 12.86 -20.39 -10.72
C GLU A 89 11.73 -20.87 -9.81
N ASN A 90 10.51 -20.47 -10.14
CA ASN A 90 9.30 -20.83 -9.39
C ASN A 90 9.37 -20.52 -7.89
N SER A 91 10.01 -19.41 -7.51
CA SER A 91 10.17 -19.02 -6.11
C SER A 91 9.59 -17.66 -5.75
N ALA A 92 9.07 -16.91 -6.72
CA ALA A 92 8.61 -15.56 -6.44
C ALA A 92 7.46 -15.11 -7.33
N PHE A 93 6.63 -14.26 -6.74
CA PHE A 93 5.56 -13.54 -7.41
C PHE A 93 5.53 -12.07 -6.99
N CYS A 94 4.81 -11.28 -7.76
CA CYS A 94 4.45 -9.93 -7.44
C CYS A 94 2.93 -9.72 -7.59
N LEU A 95 2.31 -9.08 -6.60
CA LEU A 95 0.95 -8.56 -6.70
C LEU A 95 1.01 -7.07 -7.06
N MET A 96 0.51 -6.74 -8.24
CA MET A 96 0.38 -5.39 -8.75
C MET A 96 -1.01 -4.85 -8.47
N PRO A 97 -1.17 -3.71 -7.80
CA PRO A 97 -2.49 -3.11 -7.60
C PRO A 97 -3.05 -2.59 -8.94
N THR A 98 -4.30 -2.94 -9.25
CA THR A 98 -5.05 -2.39 -10.40
C THR A 98 -5.81 -1.13 -10.02
N THR A 99 -6.14 -0.99 -8.74
CA THR A 99 -6.75 0.20 -8.10
C THR A 99 -6.36 0.22 -6.61
N TYR A 100 -7.22 0.72 -5.73
CA TYR A 100 -7.04 0.62 -4.29
C TYR A 100 -7.35 -0.78 -3.79
N LEU A 101 -6.54 -1.27 -2.85
CA LEU A 101 -6.78 -2.55 -2.17
C LEU A 101 -8.03 -2.47 -1.28
N GLY A 102 -8.32 -1.28 -0.78
CA GLY A 102 -9.49 -1.02 0.06
C GLY A 102 -9.31 0.22 0.92
N LYS A 103 -10.07 0.25 2.02
CA LYS A 103 -9.93 1.26 3.08
C LYS A 103 -8.84 0.81 4.04
N SER A 104 -7.91 1.71 4.35
CA SER A 104 -6.86 1.45 5.33
C SER A 104 -7.45 1.24 6.72
N TRP A 105 -6.91 0.27 7.43
CA TRP A 105 -7.23 0.03 8.83
C TRP A 105 -6.56 1.00 9.80
N ILE A 106 -5.46 1.64 9.39
CA ILE A 106 -4.62 2.43 10.28
C ILE A 106 -4.48 3.89 9.88
N TYR A 107 -4.84 4.27 8.65
CA TYR A 107 -4.73 5.65 8.16
C TYR A 107 -6.10 6.28 7.95
N PHE A 108 -6.35 7.38 8.65
CA PHE A 108 -7.64 8.07 8.69
C PHE A 108 -7.49 9.57 8.38
N ASP A 109 -8.50 10.13 7.73
CA ASP A 109 -8.61 11.58 7.59
C ASP A 109 -8.92 12.26 8.95
N LYS A 110 -8.93 13.59 8.95
CA LYS A 110 -9.25 14.41 10.13
C LYS A 110 -10.65 14.19 10.71
N LYS A 111 -11.56 13.59 9.95
CA LYS A 111 -12.93 13.26 10.37
C LYS A 111 -13.04 11.82 10.89
N GLY A 112 -11.94 11.07 10.94
CA GLY A 112 -11.94 9.66 11.32
C GLY A 112 -12.39 8.72 10.19
N THR A 113 -12.42 9.18 8.94
CA THR A 113 -12.77 8.33 7.80
C THR A 113 -11.54 7.59 7.31
N PRO A 114 -11.58 6.26 7.14
CA PRO A 114 -10.43 5.51 6.63
C PRO A 114 -10.12 5.89 5.18
N LEU A 115 -8.83 6.04 4.89
CA LEU A 115 -8.35 6.47 3.58
C LEU A 115 -8.16 5.27 2.63
N ASN A 116 -8.26 5.50 1.32
CA ASN A 116 -7.98 4.43 0.36
C ASN A 116 -6.49 4.08 0.39
N TYR A 117 -6.19 2.78 0.43
CA TYR A 117 -4.83 2.24 0.49
C TYR A 117 -4.47 1.51 -0.80
N THR A 118 -3.21 1.60 -1.20
CA THR A 118 -2.66 0.82 -2.32
C THR A 118 -1.19 0.53 -2.07
N ALA A 119 -0.75 -0.66 -2.45
CA ALA A 119 0.63 -1.07 -2.38
C ALA A 119 0.90 -2.22 -3.36
N TRP A 120 2.17 -2.42 -3.67
CA TRP A 120 2.64 -3.62 -4.35
C TRP A 120 3.12 -4.63 -3.31
N PHE A 121 3.00 -5.92 -3.62
CA PHE A 121 3.53 -6.98 -2.76
C PHE A 121 4.48 -7.87 -3.54
N TYR A 122 5.58 -8.24 -2.90
CA TYR A 122 6.50 -9.26 -3.36
C TYR A 122 6.34 -10.50 -2.49
N LEU A 123 6.04 -11.63 -3.11
CA LEU A 123 5.87 -12.91 -2.44
C LEU A 123 7.08 -13.76 -2.78
N HIS A 124 7.80 -14.23 -1.78
CA HIS A 124 8.95 -15.12 -1.96
C HIS A 124 8.68 -16.45 -1.26
N ILE A 125 8.90 -17.55 -1.97
CA ILE A 125 8.69 -18.92 -1.54
C ILE A 125 10.04 -19.60 -1.37
N LYS A 126 10.29 -20.10 -0.18
CA LYS A 126 11.50 -20.85 0.16
C LYS A 126 11.13 -22.27 0.56
N SER A 127 11.86 -23.27 0.05
CA SER A 127 11.74 -24.64 0.55
C SER A 127 12.37 -24.72 1.93
N ILE A 128 11.65 -25.28 2.91
CA ILE A 128 12.26 -25.67 4.19
C ILE A 128 12.76 -27.10 4.10
N ASP A 129 11.91 -27.99 3.59
CA ASP A 129 12.23 -29.37 3.24
C ASP A 129 11.37 -29.80 2.04
N GLY A 130 11.27 -31.11 1.78
CA GLY A 130 10.49 -31.64 0.65
C GLY A 130 8.97 -31.52 0.79
N LEU A 131 8.46 -31.26 1.99
CA LEU A 131 7.03 -31.22 2.32
C LEU A 131 6.57 -29.87 2.87
N HIS A 132 7.49 -29.02 3.32
CA HIS A 132 7.19 -27.72 3.91
C HIS A 132 7.85 -26.58 3.14
N SER A 133 7.14 -25.47 3.04
CA SER A 133 7.64 -24.25 2.40
C SER A 133 7.23 -23.01 3.17
N GLN A 134 8.08 -22.00 3.13
CA GLN A 134 7.84 -20.70 3.74
C GLN A 134 7.48 -19.69 2.67
N ILE A 135 6.46 -18.87 2.92
CA ILE A 135 6.22 -17.63 2.17
C ILE A 135 6.59 -16.45 3.03
N THR A 136 7.32 -15.50 2.46
CA THR A 136 7.48 -14.14 3.00
C THR A 136 6.81 -13.15 2.06
N VAL A 137 5.99 -12.25 2.62
CA VAL A 137 5.33 -11.16 1.89
C VAL A 137 6.00 -9.85 2.25
N THR A 138 6.47 -9.12 1.25
CA THR A 138 7.10 -7.80 1.41
C THR A 138 6.28 -6.74 0.72
N THR A 139 5.85 -5.72 1.46
CA THR A 139 5.16 -4.57 0.88
C THR A 139 6.14 -3.58 0.26
N ILE A 140 5.79 -3.08 -0.92
CA ILE A 140 6.58 -2.14 -1.73
C ILE A 140 5.67 -0.99 -2.17
N ASP A 141 6.19 0.25 -2.10
CA ASP A 141 5.52 1.44 -2.63
C ASP A 141 4.11 1.71 -2.05
N SER A 142 3.99 1.51 -0.73
CA SER A 142 2.76 1.72 0.05
C SER A 142 2.31 3.19 0.08
N LYS A 143 1.04 3.44 -0.26
CA LYS A 143 0.45 4.77 -0.42
C LYS A 143 -1.00 4.83 0.07
N ILE A 144 -1.39 6.03 0.49
CA ILE A 144 -2.80 6.39 0.75
C ILE A 144 -3.24 7.54 -0.15
N VAL A 145 -4.54 7.60 -0.44
CA VAL A 145 -5.15 8.74 -1.13
C VAL A 145 -5.54 9.82 -0.12
N ILE A 146 -4.98 11.02 -0.29
CA ILE A 146 -5.24 12.18 0.58
C ILE A 146 -6.10 13.25 -0.11
N GLY A 147 -6.57 12.99 -1.33
CA GLY A 147 -7.44 13.90 -2.07
C GLY A 147 -7.23 13.78 -3.58
N LYS A 148 -7.57 14.84 -4.32
CA LYS A 148 -7.37 14.95 -5.76
C LYS A 148 -6.36 16.04 -6.08
N GLU A 149 -5.59 15.86 -7.13
CA GLU A 149 -4.76 16.93 -7.69
C GLU A 149 -5.64 18.09 -8.16
N MET A 150 -5.19 19.34 -7.94
CA MET A 150 -5.96 20.52 -8.32
C MET A 150 -6.05 20.69 -9.85
N ILE A 151 -4.96 20.38 -10.55
CA ILE A 151 -4.82 20.61 -11.99
C ILE A 151 -4.94 19.26 -12.71
N PRO A 152 -5.88 19.12 -13.67
CA PRO A 152 -5.95 17.94 -14.52
C PRO A 152 -4.68 17.81 -15.36
N LYS A 153 -4.16 16.59 -15.51
CA LYS A 153 -2.93 16.34 -16.28
C LYS A 153 -3.24 15.74 -17.66
N PRO A 154 -2.53 16.15 -18.72
CA PRO A 154 -2.61 15.50 -20.03
C PRO A 154 -2.15 14.02 -19.95
N PRO A 155 -2.53 13.17 -20.92
CA PRO A 155 -3.34 13.49 -22.11
C PRO A 155 -4.85 13.46 -21.86
N HIS A 156 -5.30 12.82 -20.77
CA HIS A 156 -6.73 12.59 -20.53
C HIS A 156 -7.42 13.69 -19.71
N PHE A 157 -6.68 14.70 -19.25
CA PHE A 157 -7.17 15.85 -18.46
C PHE A 157 -8.07 15.47 -17.28
N VAL A 158 -7.81 14.31 -16.68
CA VAL A 158 -8.46 13.87 -15.44
C VAL A 158 -7.63 14.31 -14.24
N ARG A 159 -8.32 14.74 -13.19
CA ARG A 159 -7.69 15.00 -11.88
C ARG A 159 -7.32 13.65 -11.26
N LYS A 160 -6.02 13.40 -11.17
CA LYS A 160 -5.50 12.19 -10.53
C LYS A 160 -5.66 12.30 -9.02
N ASP A 161 -5.65 11.15 -8.36
CA ASP A 161 -5.56 11.11 -6.91
C ASP A 161 -4.22 11.65 -6.44
N LYS A 162 -4.30 12.52 -5.44
CA LYS A 162 -3.13 12.96 -4.68
C LYS A 162 -2.83 11.88 -3.66
N THR A 163 -1.70 11.21 -3.82
CA THR A 163 -1.26 10.14 -2.93
C THR A 163 -0.15 10.61 -2.00
N LEU A 164 -0.09 10.01 -0.81
CA LEU A 164 1.01 10.17 0.14
C LEU A 164 1.64 8.80 0.38
N ALA A 165 2.97 8.72 0.25
CA ALA A 165 3.71 7.52 0.63
C ALA A 165 3.66 7.33 2.15
N VAL A 166 3.40 6.11 2.60
CA VAL A 166 3.26 5.79 4.01
C VAL A 166 3.90 4.44 4.33
N GLU A 167 4.34 4.29 5.57
CA GLU A 167 4.79 2.99 6.06
C GLU A 167 3.67 1.96 5.97
N PRO A 168 3.95 0.74 5.47
CA PRO A 168 2.98 -0.33 5.50
C PRO A 168 2.66 -0.73 6.94
N SER A 169 1.55 -1.44 7.10
CA SER A 169 1.24 -2.11 8.34
C SER A 169 1.84 -3.53 8.32
N THR A 170 1.13 -4.49 8.86
CA THR A 170 1.35 -5.93 8.59
C THR A 170 0.03 -6.63 8.25
N ILE A 171 -1.07 -5.87 8.19
CA ILE A 171 -2.44 -6.39 8.00
C ILE A 171 -2.55 -6.93 6.58
N GLU A 172 -2.20 -6.13 5.58
CA GLU A 172 -2.36 -6.49 4.18
C GLU A 172 -1.45 -7.68 3.79
N GLU A 173 -0.22 -7.73 4.30
CA GLU A 173 0.66 -8.89 4.14
C GLU A 173 0.04 -10.16 4.70
N TYR A 174 -0.59 -10.05 5.88
CA TYR A 174 -1.17 -11.21 6.54
C TYR A 174 -2.50 -11.64 5.92
N GLU A 175 -3.30 -10.71 5.39
CA GLU A 175 -4.49 -11.02 4.59
C GLU A 175 -4.12 -11.87 3.36
N ILE A 176 -3.00 -11.55 2.69
CA ILE A 176 -2.48 -12.36 1.57
C ILE A 176 -2.09 -13.76 2.06
N LEU A 177 -1.36 -13.87 3.18
CA LEU A 177 -0.98 -15.16 3.75
C LEU A 177 -2.20 -16.00 4.15
N LEU A 178 -3.20 -15.39 4.76
CA LEU A 178 -4.46 -16.05 5.13
C LEU A 178 -5.21 -16.56 3.90
N GLU A 179 -5.24 -15.80 2.81
CA GLU A 179 -5.87 -16.25 1.56
C GLU A 179 -5.12 -17.44 0.95
N ILE A 180 -3.78 -17.41 0.93
CA ILE A 180 -2.97 -18.55 0.50
C ILE A 180 -3.25 -19.77 1.41
N GLY A 181 -3.33 -19.55 2.72
CA GLY A 181 -3.68 -20.59 3.69
C GLY A 181 -5.01 -21.27 3.40
N LYS A 182 -6.05 -20.49 3.08
CA LYS A 182 -7.35 -21.06 2.65
C LYS A 182 -7.20 -21.93 1.40
N LEU A 183 -6.45 -21.47 0.41
CA LEU A 183 -6.27 -22.19 -0.87
C LEU A 183 -5.55 -23.53 -0.69
N VAL A 184 -4.58 -23.61 0.22
CA VAL A 184 -3.84 -24.85 0.50
C VAL A 184 -4.47 -25.69 1.61
N GLY A 185 -5.57 -25.24 2.22
CA GLY A 185 -6.24 -25.95 3.31
C GLY A 185 -5.45 -25.94 4.63
N GLU A 186 -4.60 -24.93 4.83
CA GLU A 186 -3.79 -24.75 6.03
C GLU A 186 -4.69 -24.54 7.26
N LYS A 187 -4.30 -25.15 8.39
CA LYS A 187 -5.08 -25.09 9.63
C LYS A 187 -4.23 -24.47 10.73
N GLY A 188 -4.89 -23.73 11.62
CA GLY A 188 -4.22 -23.18 12.80
C GLY A 188 -3.39 -21.92 12.54
N MET A 189 -3.60 -21.23 11.41
CA MET A 189 -3.07 -19.88 11.23
C MET A 189 -3.61 -18.95 12.33
N PRO A 190 -2.77 -18.11 12.95
CA PRO A 190 -3.24 -17.10 13.90
C PRO A 190 -4.37 -16.22 13.36
N PRO A 191 -5.26 -15.68 14.22
CA PRO A 191 -6.25 -14.72 13.77
C PRO A 191 -5.59 -13.40 13.36
N LEU A 192 -6.21 -12.71 12.39
CA LEU A 192 -5.80 -11.36 11.99
C LEU A 192 -5.98 -10.38 13.16
N SER A 193 -4.89 -9.72 13.55
CA SER A 193 -4.90 -8.62 14.51
C SER A 193 -5.22 -7.31 13.79
N LEU A 194 -6.27 -6.63 14.24
CA LEU A 194 -6.70 -5.33 13.76
C LEU A 194 -6.56 -4.29 14.89
N PRO A 195 -6.42 -2.99 14.56
CA PRO A 195 -6.42 -1.96 15.59
C PRO A 195 -7.79 -1.90 16.30
N GLU A 196 -7.77 -1.68 17.61
CA GLU A 196 -9.01 -1.50 18.37
C GLU A 196 -9.78 -0.27 17.85
N LYS A 197 -11.08 -0.43 17.64
CA LYS A 197 -11.95 0.71 17.32
C LYS A 197 -12.03 1.61 18.56
N LYS A 198 -11.48 2.81 18.47
CA LYS A 198 -11.71 3.88 19.44
C LYS A 198 -13.06 4.55 19.22
#